data_AF-A0A1H6WFJ6-F1
#
_entry.id   AF-A0A1H6WFJ6-F1
#
_cell.length_a   1.000
_cell.length_b   1.000
_cell.length_c   1.000
_cell.angle_alpha   90.00
_cell.angle_beta   90.00
_cell.angle_gamma   90.00
#
_symmetry.space_group_name_H-M   'P 1'
#
loop_
_entity.id
_entity.type
_entity.pdbx_description
1 polymer ?
#
loop_
_entity_poly.entity_id
_entity_poly.type
_entity_poly.pdbx_seq_one_letter_code
_entity_poly.pdbx_strand_id
1 'polypeptide(L)'
;MDKILVDTNIVLDLLSKREEFYREAQELFTLADHKKVKLYISSLTIANTHYLLARSHKLDEARKILIKFKVLVEVLPMDDKILELALVSDFKDFEDAIQYHTALENELDLILTRNKKDFKKSILPVLTAKEYLKK
;
A
#
# COMPACT_ATOMS: atom_id res chain seq x y z
N MET A 1 -2.74 5.40 -17.45
CA MET A 1 -1.66 4.90 -16.56
C MET A 1 -2.35 4.52 -15.29
N ASP A 2 -2.28 3.23 -14.93
CA ASP A 2 -3.04 2.67 -13.82
C ASP A 2 -2.68 3.40 -12.52
N LYS A 3 -3.71 3.83 -11.79
CA LYS A 3 -3.64 4.43 -10.45
C LYS A 3 -3.91 3.36 -9.41
N ILE A 4 -2.90 3.00 -8.64
CA ILE A 4 -2.91 1.76 -7.86
C ILE A 4 -2.71 2.08 -6.39
N LEU A 5 -3.63 1.63 -5.53
CA LEU A 5 -3.36 1.61 -4.09
C LEU A 5 -2.44 0.42 -3.78
N VAL A 6 -1.40 0.65 -3.00
CA VAL A 6 -0.50 -0.40 -2.50
C VAL A 6 -0.70 -0.56 -1.00
N ASP A 7 -1.16 -1.75 -0.59
CA ASP A 7 -1.27 -2.16 0.82
C ASP A 7 0.09 -2.05 1.53
N THR A 8 0.04 -1.65 2.81
CA THR A 8 1.18 -1.59 3.73
C THR A 8 2.04 -2.84 3.70
N ASN A 9 1.44 -4.03 3.59
CA ASN A 9 2.22 -5.27 3.54
C ASN A 9 3.15 -5.33 2.32
N ILE A 10 2.75 -4.85 1.15
CA ILE A 10 3.60 -4.83 -0.04
C ILE A 10 4.72 -3.80 0.10
N VAL A 11 4.45 -2.65 0.74
CA VAL A 11 5.49 -1.69 1.09
C VAL A 11 6.55 -2.32 2.00
N LEU A 12 6.11 -3.09 3.00
CA LEU A 12 7.02 -3.80 3.90
C LEU A 12 7.81 -4.92 3.22
N ASP A 13 7.29 -5.53 2.15
CA ASP A 13 8.06 -6.50 1.35
C ASP A 13 9.30 -5.87 0.76
N LEU A 14 9.13 -4.71 0.13
CA LEU A 14 10.22 -3.96 -0.47
C LEU A 14 11.21 -3.53 0.61
N LEU A 15 10.73 -2.82 1.63
CA LEU A 15 11.61 -2.11 2.57
C LEU A 15 12.26 -3.05 3.59
N SER A 16 11.60 -4.15 3.96
CA SER A 16 12.16 -5.16 4.87
C SER A 16 12.75 -6.37 4.14
N LYS A 17 12.75 -6.38 2.80
CA LYS A 17 13.25 -7.48 1.96
C LYS A 17 12.71 -8.86 2.35
N ARG A 18 11.38 -8.98 2.50
CA ARG A 18 10.74 -10.25 2.87
C ARG A 18 10.87 -11.25 1.72
N GLU A 19 11.70 -12.29 1.89
CA GLU A 19 12.19 -13.16 0.80
C GLU A 19 11.09 -13.65 -0.16
N GLU A 20 9.96 -14.13 0.35
CA GLU A 20 8.88 -14.72 -0.44
C GLU A 20 8.21 -13.73 -1.42
N PHE A 21 8.20 -12.43 -1.12
CA PHE A 21 7.44 -11.42 -1.87
C PHE A 21 8.31 -10.25 -2.35
N TYR A 22 9.59 -10.23 -1.96
CA TYR A 22 10.48 -9.11 -2.23
C TYR A 22 10.66 -8.87 -3.72
N ARG A 23 10.75 -9.94 -4.52
CA ARG A 23 10.99 -9.82 -5.97
C ARG A 23 9.82 -9.13 -6.66
N GLU A 24 8.60 -9.59 -6.43
CA GLU A 24 7.41 -8.98 -7.03
C GLU A 24 7.19 -7.55 -6.53
N ALA A 25 7.46 -7.26 -5.27
CA ALA A 25 7.44 -5.88 -4.78
C ALA A 25 8.49 -5.02 -5.49
N GLN A 26 9.74 -5.48 -5.58
CA GLN A 26 10.82 -4.77 -6.26
C GLN A 26 10.48 -4.46 -7.72
N GLU A 27 9.98 -5.45 -8.47
CA GLU A 27 9.56 -5.28 -9.86
C GLU A 27 8.42 -4.24 -9.98
N LEU A 28 7.42 -4.31 -9.10
CA LEU A 28 6.31 -3.33 -9.06
C LEU A 28 6.81 -1.89 -8.83
N PHE A 29 7.66 -1.67 -7.82
CA PHE A 29 8.18 -0.34 -7.53
C PHE A 29 9.17 0.17 -8.60
N THR A 30 9.84 -0.73 -9.31
CA THR A 30 10.65 -0.38 -10.49
C THR A 30 9.79 0.15 -11.63
N LEU A 31 8.60 -0.42 -11.85
CA LEU A 31 7.64 0.12 -12.82
C LEU A 31 7.20 1.55 -12.47
N ALA A 32 7.04 1.86 -11.18
CA ALA A 32 6.70 3.19 -10.71
C ALA A 32 7.84 4.19 -10.95
N ASP A 33 9.08 3.80 -10.66
CA ASP A 33 10.28 4.61 -10.92
C ASP A 33 10.43 4.94 -12.42
N HIS A 34 10.16 3.94 -13.28
CA HIS A 34 10.12 4.11 -14.73
C HIS A 34 8.85 4.80 -15.26
N LYS A 35 7.98 5.32 -14.39
CA LYS A 35 6.73 6.03 -14.72
C LYS A 35 5.79 5.21 -15.62
N LYS A 36 5.78 3.89 -15.46
CA LYS A 36 4.87 2.98 -16.17
C LYS A 36 3.54 2.81 -15.44
N VAL A 37 3.55 3.00 -14.13
CA VAL A 37 2.38 2.91 -13.24
C VAL A 37 2.43 4.07 -12.25
N LYS A 38 1.28 4.40 -11.66
CA LYS A 38 1.19 5.37 -10.58
C LYS A 38 0.80 4.69 -9.28
N LEU A 39 1.72 4.64 -8.33
CA LEU A 39 1.48 3.99 -7.04
C LEU A 39 1.07 5.01 -5.99
N TYR A 40 0.03 4.67 -5.25
CA TYR A 40 -0.55 5.42 -4.16
C TYR A 40 -0.52 4.59 -2.88
N ILE A 41 -0.37 5.25 -1.74
CA ILE A 41 -0.50 4.62 -0.41
C ILE A 41 -1.33 5.52 0.50
N SER A 42 -2.00 4.93 1.48
CA SER A 42 -2.61 5.70 2.58
C SER A 42 -1.52 6.34 3.45
N SER A 43 -1.80 7.51 4.04
CA SER A 43 -0.93 8.10 5.07
C SER A 43 -0.70 7.15 6.27
N LEU A 44 -1.66 6.27 6.55
CA LEU A 44 -1.54 5.22 7.58
C LEU A 44 -0.36 4.27 7.27
N THR A 45 -0.16 3.91 6.00
CA THR A 45 0.93 3.04 5.57
C THR A 45 2.30 3.61 5.92
N ILE A 46 2.50 4.92 5.79
CA ILE A 46 3.76 5.57 6.19
C ILE A 46 3.99 5.43 7.71
N ALA A 47 2.96 5.68 8.51
CA ALA A 47 3.05 5.57 9.97
C ALA A 47 3.35 4.11 10.41
N ASN A 48 2.61 3.15 9.86
CA ASN A 48 2.78 1.72 10.16
C ASN A 48 4.17 1.22 9.73
N THR A 49 4.62 1.62 8.53
CA THR A 49 5.94 1.25 8.02
C THR A 49 7.05 1.86 8.89
N HIS A 50 6.94 3.13 9.28
CA HIS A 50 7.90 3.75 10.20
C HIS A 50 7.98 2.99 11.53
N TYR A 51 6.83 2.68 12.12
CA TYR A 51 6.74 1.97 13.38
C TYR A 51 7.43 0.59 13.32
N LEU A 52 7.23 -0.14 12.23
CA LEU A 52 7.85 -1.46 12.04
C LEU A 52 9.35 -1.38 11.76
N LEU A 53 9.79 -0.46 10.88
CA LEU A 53 11.22 -0.27 10.60
C LEU A 53 12.00 0.16 11.84
N ALA A 54 11.40 0.98 12.70
CA ALA A 54 12.01 1.43 13.96
C ALA A 54 12.27 0.30 14.97
N ARG A 55 11.67 -0.89 14.79
CA ARG A 55 11.95 -2.07 15.63
C ARG A 55 13.27 -2.77 15.26
N SER A 56 13.73 -2.63 14.02
CA SER A 56 14.94 -3.28 13.50
C SER A 56 16.05 -2.30 13.11
N HIS A 57 15.76 -1.00 13.11
CA HIS A 57 16.69 0.07 12.73
C HIS A 57 16.70 1.19 13.77
N LYS A 58 17.76 2.01 13.74
CA LYS A 58 17.74 3.29 14.45
C LYS A 58 16.67 4.21 13.84
N LEU A 59 16.09 5.08 14.67
CA LEU A 59 14.98 5.98 14.26
C LEU A 59 15.35 6.89 13.07
N ASP A 60 16.58 7.36 13.02
CA ASP A 60 17.09 8.20 11.92
C ASP A 60 17.23 7.40 10.61
N GLU A 61 17.68 6.15 10.69
CA GLU A 61 17.75 5.26 9.53
C GLU A 61 16.36 4.91 8.97
N ALA A 62 15.38 4.61 9.84
CA ALA A 62 14.01 4.36 9.42
C ALA A 62 13.42 5.55 8.62
N ARG A 63 13.68 6.79 9.08
CA ARG A 63 13.26 8.01 8.36
C ARG A 63 13.98 8.18 7.03
N LYS A 64 15.29 7.93 6.95
CA LYS A 64 16.05 7.98 5.70
C LYS A 64 15.51 6.99 4.67
N ILE A 65 15.15 5.78 5.09
CA ILE A 65 14.52 4.77 4.23
C ILE A 65 13.19 5.29 3.68
N LEU A 66 12.32 5.83 4.54
CA LEU A 66 11.02 6.36 4.11
C LEU A 66 11.12 7.57 3.18
N ILE A 67 12.10 8.45 3.38
CA ILE A 67 12.36 9.59 2.49
C ILE A 67 12.68 9.10 1.08
N LYS A 68 13.54 8.09 0.94
CA LYS A 68 13.87 7.49 -0.37
C LYS A 68 12.65 6.79 -0.98
N PHE A 69 11.90 6.05 -0.17
CA PHE A 69 10.69 5.36 -0.61
C PHE A 69 9.61 6.31 -1.13
N LYS A 70 9.41 7.48 -0.51
CA LYS A 70 8.41 8.48 -0.94
C LYS A 70 8.62 9.00 -2.36
N VAL A 71 9.79 8.82 -2.97
CA VAL A 71 10.03 9.19 -4.37
C VAL A 71 9.24 8.28 -5.33
N LEU A 72 8.89 7.07 -4.90
CA LEU A 72 8.25 6.03 -5.72
C LEU A 72 6.72 6.05 -5.66
N VAL A 73 6.13 6.80 -4.73
CA VAL A 73 4.69 6.73 -4.41
C VAL A 73 4.10 8.10 -4.10
N GLU A 74 2.81 8.27 -4.36
CA GLU A 74 2.01 9.38 -3.84
C GLU A 74 1.28 8.97 -2.56
N VAL A 75 1.29 9.85 -1.55
CA VAL A 75 0.61 9.59 -0.28
C VAL A 75 -0.75 10.26 -0.30
N LEU A 76 -1.80 9.48 -0.10
CA LEU A 76 -3.17 9.96 0.01
C LEU A 76 -3.50 10.28 1.47
N PRO A 77 -4.16 11.41 1.74
CA PRO A 77 -4.55 11.79 3.08
C PRO A 77 -5.65 10.85 3.60
N MET A 78 -5.62 10.60 4.91
CA MET A 78 -6.73 10.01 5.65
C MET A 78 -7.53 11.16 6.28
N ASP A 79 -8.82 11.22 5.99
CA ASP A 79 -9.74 12.21 6.53
C ASP A 79 -10.87 11.56 7.34
N ASP A 80 -11.75 12.38 7.88
CA ASP A 80 -12.87 11.96 8.73
C ASP A 80 -13.83 11.04 7.98
N LYS A 81 -14.10 11.33 6.69
CA LYS A 81 -14.99 10.51 5.85
C LYS A 81 -14.45 9.09 5.67
N ILE A 82 -13.16 8.94 5.36
CA ILE A 82 -12.52 7.63 5.23
C ILE A 82 -12.62 6.84 6.54
N LEU A 83 -12.43 7.50 7.69
CA LEU A 83 -12.52 6.89 9.00
C LEU A 83 -13.96 6.48 9.36
N GLU A 84 -14.95 7.34 9.13
CA GLU A 84 -16.37 7.02 9.36
C GLU A 84 -16.79 5.81 8.53
N LEU A 85 -16.46 5.80 7.23
CA LEU A 85 -16.77 4.68 6.35
C LEU A 85 -16.10 3.39 6.81
N ALA A 86 -14.82 3.46 7.20
CA ALA A 86 -14.11 2.30 7.74
C ALA A 86 -14.73 1.76 9.03
N LEU A 87 -15.14 2.63 9.96
CA LEU A 87 -15.72 2.27 11.25
C LEU A 87 -17.07 1.57 11.14
N VAL A 88 -17.90 1.97 10.17
CA VAL A 88 -19.22 1.36 9.93
C VAL A 88 -19.19 0.24 8.90
N SER A 89 -18.02 -0.07 8.34
CA SER A 89 -17.86 -1.10 7.33
C SER A 89 -17.92 -2.51 7.92
N ASP A 90 -18.19 -3.49 7.06
CA ASP A 90 -18.13 -4.91 7.40
C ASP A 90 -16.72 -5.53 7.25
N PHE A 91 -15.68 -4.72 7.06
CA PHE A 91 -14.32 -5.22 7.01
C PHE A 91 -13.92 -5.72 8.39
N LYS A 92 -13.34 -6.93 8.45
CA LYS A 92 -12.88 -7.51 9.72
C LYS A 92 -11.62 -6.81 10.23
N ASP A 93 -10.73 -6.44 9.31
CA ASP A 93 -9.51 -5.72 9.61
C ASP A 93 -9.72 -4.23 9.34
N PHE A 94 -9.41 -3.39 10.32
CA PHE A 94 -9.65 -1.96 10.24
C PHE A 94 -8.65 -1.24 9.32
N GLU A 95 -7.42 -1.75 9.21
CA GLU A 95 -6.44 -1.20 8.26
C GLU A 95 -6.92 -1.47 6.83
N ASP A 96 -7.39 -2.68 6.53
CA ASP A 96 -7.94 -3.00 5.19
C ASP A 96 -9.16 -2.13 4.85
N ALA A 97 -10.02 -1.85 5.84
CA ALA A 97 -11.15 -0.92 5.69
C ALA A 97 -10.68 0.49 5.28
N ILE A 98 -9.68 1.03 5.99
CA ILE A 98 -9.09 2.33 5.68
C ILE A 98 -8.46 2.33 4.29
N GLN A 99 -7.69 1.29 3.94
CA GLN A 99 -7.05 1.18 2.62
C GLN A 99 -8.11 1.15 1.51
N TYR A 100 -9.16 0.34 1.67
CA TYR A 100 -10.26 0.25 0.71
C TYR A 100 -10.97 1.58 0.50
N HIS A 101 -11.40 2.24 1.58
CA HIS A 101 -12.08 3.53 1.49
C HIS A 101 -11.16 4.63 1.00
N THR A 102 -9.86 4.60 1.32
CA THR A 102 -8.86 5.50 0.73
C THR A 102 -8.82 5.36 -0.79
N ALA A 103 -8.79 4.13 -1.32
CA ALA A 103 -8.75 3.89 -2.76
C ALA A 103 -10.04 4.33 -3.46
N LEU A 104 -11.20 4.04 -2.86
CA LEU A 104 -12.49 4.45 -3.41
C LEU A 104 -12.65 5.96 -3.48
N GLU A 105 -12.41 6.66 -2.37
CA GLU A 105 -12.61 8.10 -2.26
C GLU A 105 -11.64 8.91 -3.15
N ASN A 106 -10.52 8.29 -3.55
CA ASN A 106 -9.54 8.90 -4.44
C ASN A 106 -9.60 8.36 -5.89
N GLU A 107 -10.67 7.65 -6.25
CA GLU A 107 -10.93 7.15 -7.61
C GLU A 107 -9.73 6.36 -8.19
N LEU A 108 -9.17 5.45 -7.39
CA LEU A 108 -8.10 4.57 -7.84
C LEU A 108 -8.65 3.39 -8.64
N ASP A 109 -7.83 2.89 -9.57
CA ASP A 109 -8.25 1.86 -10.53
C ASP A 109 -8.23 0.45 -9.92
N LEU A 110 -7.33 0.19 -8.97
CA LEU A 110 -7.22 -1.10 -8.28
C LEU A 110 -6.45 -1.03 -6.96
N ILE A 111 -6.58 -2.10 -6.16
CA ILE A 111 -5.83 -2.32 -4.92
C ILE A 111 -4.87 -3.49 -5.10
N LEU A 112 -3.61 -3.30 -4.70
CA LEU A 112 -2.63 -4.36 -4.56
C LEU A 112 -2.48 -4.75 -3.09
N THR A 113 -2.71 -6.03 -2.79
CA THR A 113 -2.54 -6.63 -1.45
C THR A 113 -2.03 -8.06 -1.57
N ARG A 114 -1.49 -8.61 -0.48
CA ARG A 114 -1.24 -10.06 -0.40
C ARG A 114 -2.49 -10.84 -0.05
N ASN A 115 -3.43 -10.25 0.68
CA ASN A 115 -4.54 -10.96 1.29
C ASN A 115 -5.87 -10.60 0.62
N LYS A 116 -6.04 -11.01 -0.64
CA LYS A 116 -7.27 -10.73 -1.42
C LYS A 116 -8.57 -11.12 -0.72
N LYS A 117 -8.52 -12.15 0.13
CA LYS A 117 -9.67 -12.65 0.92
C LYS A 117 -10.23 -11.62 1.91
N ASP A 118 -9.43 -10.63 2.29
CA ASP A 118 -9.83 -9.58 3.24
C ASP A 118 -10.58 -8.45 2.52
N PHE A 119 -10.51 -8.40 1.18
CA PHE A 119 -11.19 -7.44 0.31
C PHE A 119 -12.35 -8.05 -0.49
N LYS A 120 -13.00 -9.10 0.02
CA LYS A 120 -14.11 -9.80 -0.69
C LYS A 120 -15.28 -8.90 -1.09
N LYS A 121 -15.49 -7.80 -0.36
CA LYS A 121 -16.55 -6.82 -0.60
C LYS A 121 -16.09 -5.64 -1.47
N SER A 122 -14.83 -5.67 -1.94
CA SER A 122 -14.29 -4.62 -2.77
C SER A 122 -14.99 -4.59 -4.13
N ILE A 123 -15.48 -3.42 -4.52
CA ILE A 123 -15.93 -3.17 -5.90
C ILE A 123 -14.76 -2.89 -6.83
N LEU A 124 -13.60 -2.47 -6.28
CA LEU A 124 -12.37 -2.29 -7.03
C LEU A 124 -11.72 -3.65 -7.31
N PRO A 125 -11.07 -3.83 -8.48
CA PRO A 125 -10.19 -4.97 -8.71
C PRO A 125 -9.13 -5.08 -7.62
N VAL A 126 -8.96 -6.29 -7.09
CA VAL A 126 -7.94 -6.58 -6.08
C VAL A 126 -7.00 -7.64 -6.62
N LEU A 127 -5.71 -7.32 -6.69
CA LEU A 127 -4.68 -8.21 -7.22
C LEU A 127 -3.52 -8.32 -6.22
N THR A 128 -2.77 -9.41 -6.32
CA THR A 128 -1.42 -9.45 -5.77
C THR A 128 -0.44 -8.75 -6.71
N ALA A 129 0.71 -8.30 -6.20
CA ALA A 129 1.79 -7.77 -7.05
C ALA A 129 2.16 -8.76 -8.16
N LYS A 130 2.21 -10.05 -7.83
CA LYS A 130 2.50 -11.14 -8.78
C LYS A 130 1.47 -11.25 -9.90
N GLU A 131 0.18 -11.15 -9.56
CA GLU A 131 -0.90 -11.20 -10.56
C GLU A 131 -0.85 -9.97 -11.46
N TYR A 132 -0.62 -8.78 -10.89
CA TYR A 132 -0.53 -7.54 -11.64
C TYR A 132 0.65 -7.54 -12.64
N LEU A 133 1.82 -8.03 -12.24
CA LEU A 133 3.02 -8.09 -13.09
C LEU A 133 2.92 -9.10 -14.25
N LYS A 134 1.98 -10.04 -14.19
CA LYS A 134 1.77 -11.05 -15.24
C LYS A 134 0.73 -10.64 -16.28
N LYS A 135 0.10 -9.48 -16.09
CA LYS A 135 -0.92 -8.93 -16.97
C LYS A 135 -0.27 -8.28 -18.20
#